data_AF-A0A7W4E7G6-F1
#
_entry.id   AF-A0A7W4E7G6-F1
#
_cell.length_a   1.000
_cell.length_b   1.000
_cell.length_c   1.000
_cell.angle_alpha   90.00
_cell.angle_beta   90.00
_cell.angle_gamma   90.00
#
_symmetry.space_group_name_H-M   'P 1'
#
loop_
_entity.id
_entity.type
_entity.pdbx_description
1 polymer ?
#
loop_
_entity_poly.entity_id
_entity_poly.type
_entity_poly.pdbx_seq_one_letter_code
_entity_poly.pdbx_strand_id
1 'polypeptide(L)'
;MCLKETIEQAIFESCPEVEKETNIPLKNRWNISLKIKDSFRAEIGILSGYSAFVQVEELETDNKNSSLVIFKKVPLEDEYTFEIINTDGVSPELAKYTYEILGRTLSKFKRHK
;
A
#
# COMPACT_ATOMS: atom_id res chain seq x y z
N MET A 1 12.35 -12.20 3.17
CA MET A 1 11.92 -10.79 3.08
C MET A 1 10.46 -10.72 3.43
N CYS A 2 10.05 -9.82 4.33
CA CYS A 2 8.64 -9.69 4.70
C CYS A 2 7.92 -8.88 3.61
N LEU A 3 6.74 -9.34 3.14
CA LEU A 3 5.94 -8.64 2.12
C LEU A 3 5.73 -7.16 2.46
N LYS A 4 5.46 -6.88 3.74
CA LYS A 4 5.28 -5.53 4.25
C LYS A 4 6.51 -4.65 4.03
N GLU A 5 7.72 -5.15 4.31
CA GLU A 5 8.96 -4.38 4.13
C GLU A 5 9.19 -4.03 2.66
N THR A 6 8.90 -4.96 1.74
CA THR A 6 9.02 -4.70 0.30
C THR A 6 8.04 -3.63 -0.16
N ILE A 7 6.80 -3.67 0.34
CA ILE A 7 5.77 -2.67 0.07
C ILE A 7 6.18 -1.30 0.61
N GLU A 8 6.67 -1.23 1.85
CA GLU A 8 7.17 0.00 2.46
C GLU A 8 8.29 0.62 1.62
N GLN A 9 9.30 -0.17 1.28
CA GLN A 9 10.40 0.27 0.42
C GLN A 9 9.89 0.73 -0.94
N ALA A 10 8.90 0.03 -1.52
CA ALA A 10 8.31 0.46 -2.77
C ALA A 10 7.74 1.86 -2.61
N ILE A 11 6.91 2.11 -1.60
CA ILE A 11 6.27 3.43 -1.38
C ILE A 11 7.30 4.54 -1.14
N PHE A 12 8.30 4.31 -0.29
CA PHE A 12 9.37 5.29 -0.02
C PHE A 12 10.19 5.64 -1.27
N GLU A 13 10.42 4.68 -2.18
CA GLU A 13 11.09 4.93 -3.45
C GLU A 13 10.15 5.48 -4.53
N SER A 14 8.84 5.30 -4.35
CA SER A 14 7.82 5.67 -5.32
C SER A 14 7.53 7.15 -5.29
N CYS A 15 7.44 7.70 -4.09
CA CYS A 15 6.67 8.90 -3.88
C CYS A 15 7.55 9.97 -3.23
N PRO A 16 7.74 11.13 -3.90
CA PRO A 16 8.32 12.28 -3.24
C PRO A 16 7.35 12.77 -2.17
N GLU A 17 7.88 13.25 -1.04
CA GLU A 17 7.09 13.81 0.08
C GLU A 17 6.24 12.76 0.81
N VAL A 18 6.86 11.64 1.16
CA VAL A 18 6.30 10.62 2.06
C VAL A 18 6.83 10.83 3.47
N GLU A 19 5.93 11.00 4.43
CA GLU A 19 6.24 11.12 5.84
C GLU A 19 5.57 10.01 6.65
N LYS A 20 6.30 9.40 7.58
CA LYS A 20 5.72 8.40 8.47
C LYS A 20 4.94 9.09 9.59
N GLU A 21 3.67 8.75 9.72
CA GLU A 21 2.82 9.26 10.79
C GLU A 21 2.95 8.38 12.05
N THR A 22 3.36 8.98 13.16
CA THR A 22 3.58 8.27 14.44
C THR A 22 2.41 8.38 15.42
N ASN A 23 1.51 9.35 15.22
CA ASN A 23 0.46 9.71 16.18
C ASN A 23 -0.95 9.33 15.70
N ILE A 24 -1.07 8.45 14.72
CA ILE A 24 -2.35 7.95 14.20
C ILE A 24 -2.75 6.68 14.95
N PRO A 25 -3.99 6.56 15.45
CA PRO A 25 -4.48 5.32 16.03
C PRO A 25 -4.61 4.26 14.93
N LEU A 26 -3.70 3.27 14.93
CA LEU A 26 -3.71 2.17 13.96
C LEU A 26 -4.52 1.00 14.50
N LYS A 27 -5.22 0.29 13.60
CA LYS A 27 -5.97 -0.93 13.96
C LYS A 27 -5.05 -2.04 14.49
N ASN A 28 -3.78 -2.02 14.09
CA ASN A 28 -2.77 -2.98 14.53
C ASN A 28 -1.43 -2.25 14.74
N ARG A 29 -0.76 -2.52 15.87
CA ARG A 29 0.54 -1.92 16.22
C ARG A 29 1.66 -2.20 15.21
N TRP A 30 1.50 -3.24 14.39
CA TRP A 30 2.45 -3.61 13.36
C TRP A 30 2.24 -2.85 12.05
N ASN A 31 1.09 -2.20 11.88
CA ASN A 31 0.82 -1.38 10.72
C ASN A 31 1.65 -0.10 10.79
N ILE A 32 1.84 0.54 9.65
CA ILE A 32 2.36 1.89 9.59
C ILE A 32 1.42 2.75 8.76
N SER A 33 1.42 4.04 9.07
CA SER A 33 0.70 5.04 8.31
C SER A 33 1.70 6.02 7.71
N LEU A 34 1.52 6.31 6.44
CA LEU A 34 2.36 7.19 5.65
C LEU A 34 1.49 8.30 5.08
N LYS A 35 1.84 9.55 5.36
CA LYS A 35 1.23 10.71 4.73
C LYS A 35 1.98 11.03 3.44
N ILE A 36 1.24 11.36 2.39
CA ILE A 36 1.76 11.56 1.04
C ILE A 36 1.23 12.89 0.52
N LYS A 37 2.13 13.84 0.26
CA LYS A 37 1.83 15.13 -0.38
C LYS A 37 0.64 15.89 0.22
N ASP A 38 0.42 15.74 1.52
CA ASP A 38 -0.74 16.25 2.27
C ASP A 38 -2.15 15.81 1.82
N SER A 39 -2.31 15.23 0.63
CA SER A 39 -3.60 14.86 0.06
C SER A 39 -4.00 13.40 0.31
N PHE A 40 -3.03 12.51 0.55
CA PHE A 40 -3.29 11.09 0.70
C PHE A 40 -2.62 10.52 1.96
N ARG A 41 -3.20 9.44 2.48
CA ARG A 41 -2.57 8.58 3.47
C ARG A 41 -2.55 7.15 2.97
N ALA A 42 -1.41 6.49 3.13
CA ALA A 42 -1.26 5.06 2.91
C ALA A 42 -1.09 4.33 4.25
N GLU A 43 -2.00 3.42 4.57
CA GLU A 43 -1.82 2.44 5.64
C GLU A 43 -1.24 1.15 5.06
N ILE A 44 -0.16 0.66 5.66
CA ILE A 44 0.48 -0.60 5.28
C ILE A 44 0.42 -1.55 6.46
N GLY A 45 -0.03 -2.78 6.24
CA GLY A 45 -0.13 -3.77 7.31
C GLY A 45 0.05 -5.20 6.85
N ILE A 46 0.12 -6.09 7.85
CA ILE A 46 0.21 -7.55 7.65
C ILE A 46 -1.16 -8.14 7.94
N LEU A 47 -1.68 -8.94 7.01
CA LEU A 47 -2.90 -9.73 7.22
C LEU A 47 -2.55 -11.12 7.75
N SER A 48 -1.49 -11.75 7.23
CA SER A 48 -1.01 -13.06 7.66
C SER A 48 0.49 -13.24 7.32
N GLY A 49 1.08 -14.38 7.69
CA GLY A 49 2.47 -14.69 7.34
C GLY A 49 2.79 -14.64 5.84
N TYR A 50 1.77 -14.77 4.98
CA TYR A 50 1.90 -14.76 3.52
C TYR A 50 1.11 -13.64 2.86
N SER A 51 0.57 -12.68 3.61
CA SER A 51 -0.20 -11.59 3.03
C SER A 51 -0.02 -10.25 3.74
N ALA A 52 0.05 -9.20 2.95
CA ALA A 52 0.16 -7.82 3.39
C ALA A 52 -0.77 -6.93 2.56
N PHE A 53 -1.07 -5.74 3.04
CA PHE A 53 -1.96 -4.82 2.35
C PHE A 53 -1.40 -3.40 2.31
N VAL A 54 -1.87 -2.63 1.33
CA VAL A 54 -1.77 -1.18 1.27
C VAL A 54 -3.16 -0.62 1.08
N GLN A 55 -3.62 0.20 2.00
CA GLN A 55 -4.83 1.00 1.83
C GLN A 55 -4.41 2.45 1.60
N VAL A 56 -4.85 3.06 0.51
CA VAL A 56 -4.65 4.49 0.24
C VAL A 56 -5.98 5.19 0.43
N GLU A 57 -6.01 6.24 1.25
CA GLU A 57 -7.18 7.10 1.49
C GLU A 57 -6.87 8.55 1.11
N GLU A 58 -7.90 9.27 0.66
CA GLU A 58 -7.86 10.72 0.49
C GLU A 58 -8.11 11.43 1.83
N LEU A 59 -7.39 12.52 2.07
CA LEU A 59 -7.49 13.30 3.31
C LEU A 59 -8.43 14.51 3.19
N GLU A 60 -8.58 15.10 2.00
CA GLU A 60 -9.27 16.39 1.82
C GLU A 60 -10.73 16.29 1.37
N THR A 61 -11.21 15.09 1.04
CA THR A 61 -12.57 14.89 0.53
C THR A 61 -13.53 14.45 1.65
N ASP A 62 -14.69 15.11 1.77
CA ASP A 62 -15.79 14.68 2.68
C ASP A 62 -16.21 13.23 2.40
N ASN A 63 -15.99 12.78 1.17
CA ASN A 63 -16.08 11.39 0.76
C ASN A 63 -14.72 10.73 0.94
N LYS A 64 -14.53 10.01 2.06
CA LYS A 64 -13.32 9.24 2.38
C LYS A 64 -13.16 8.03 1.46
N ASN A 65 -12.91 8.32 0.19
CA ASN A 65 -12.62 7.32 -0.81
C ASN A 65 -11.30 6.66 -0.44
N SER A 66 -11.29 5.33 -0.51
CA SER A 66 -10.07 4.58 -0.29
C SER A 66 -9.99 3.43 -1.29
N SER A 67 -8.76 3.12 -1.69
CA SER A 67 -8.45 1.93 -2.47
C SER A 67 -7.57 1.01 -1.65
N LEU A 68 -7.77 -0.29 -1.80
CA LEU A 68 -7.06 -1.31 -1.05
C LEU A 68 -6.40 -2.29 -2.01
N VAL A 69 -5.11 -2.51 -1.85
CA VAL A 69 -4.35 -3.54 -2.54
C VAL A 69 -3.91 -4.58 -1.53
N ILE A 70 -4.26 -5.84 -1.76
CA ILE A 70 -3.81 -6.98 -0.96
C ILE A 70 -2.79 -7.75 -1.77
N PHE A 71 -1.58 -7.90 -1.22
CA PHE A 71 -0.52 -8.72 -1.78
C PHE A 71 -0.47 -10.07 -1.06
N LYS A 72 -0.39 -11.16 -1.82
CA LYS A 72 -0.33 -12.53 -1.30
C LYS A 72 0.91 -13.21 -1.91
N LYS A 73 1.71 -13.87 -1.07
CA LYS A 73 2.74 -14.80 -1.51
C LYS A 73 2.14 -16.19 -1.60
N VAL A 74 2.26 -16.84 -2.75
CA VAL A 74 1.77 -18.21 -2.91
C VAL A 74 2.68 -19.15 -2.12
N PRO A 75 2.16 -19.97 -1.19
CA PRO A 75 3.00 -20.92 -0.46
C PRO A 75 3.64 -21.92 -1.42
N LEU A 76 4.92 -22.25 -1.20
CA LEU A 76 5.71 -23.22 -1.97
C LEU A 76 6.04 -22.81 -3.41
N GLU A 77 5.49 -21.71 -3.90
CA GLU A 77 5.86 -21.11 -5.17
C GLU A 77 6.63 -19.81 -4.93
N ASP A 78 7.53 -19.46 -5.84
CA ASP A 78 8.16 -18.13 -5.82
C ASP A 78 7.31 -17.14 -6.62
N GLU A 79 6.01 -17.11 -6.32
CA GLU A 79 5.03 -16.30 -7.02
C GLU A 79 4.28 -15.37 -6.05
N TYR A 80 3.95 -14.19 -6.57
CA TYR A 80 3.24 -13.15 -5.85
C TYR A 80 1.95 -12.84 -6.62
N THR A 81 0.83 -12.89 -5.93
CA THR A 81 -0.47 -12.47 -6.46
C THR A 81 -0.94 -11.22 -5.73
N PHE A 82 -1.87 -10.49 -6.35
CA PHE A 82 -2.47 -9.32 -5.74
C PHE A 82 -3.95 -9.23 -6.09
N GLU A 83 -4.66 -8.51 -5.25
CA GLU A 83 -6.08 -8.20 -5.40
C GLU A 83 -6.28 -6.72 -5.12
N ILE A 84 -7.06 -6.05 -5.96
CA ILE A 84 -7.40 -4.63 -5.78
C ILE A 84 -8.88 -4.57 -5.43
N ILE A 85 -9.20 -3.84 -4.37
CA ILE A 85 -10.54 -3.65 -3.82
C ILE A 85 -10.83 -2.15 -3.80
N ASN A 86 -12.09 -1.77 -4.08
CA ASN A 86 -12.59 -0.40 -4.04
C ASN A 86 -11.83 0.57 -4.99
N THR A 87 -11.83 0.28 -6.29
CA THR A 87 -11.42 1.26 -7.31
C THR A 87 -12.62 1.92 -8.01
N ASP A 88 -13.83 1.42 -7.80
CA ASP A 88 -15.02 1.99 -8.42
C ASP A 88 -15.46 3.26 -7.66
N GLY A 89 -15.49 4.39 -8.37
CA GLY A 89 -15.90 5.68 -7.81
C GLY A 89 -14.82 6.45 -7.03
N VAL A 90 -13.57 5.99 -7.06
CA VAL A 90 -12.43 6.75 -6.50
C VAL A 90 -11.98 7.84 -7.47
N SER A 91 -11.29 8.87 -6.98
CA SER A 91 -10.74 9.92 -7.83
C SER A 91 -9.68 9.37 -8.80
N PRO A 92 -9.48 10.01 -9.97
CA PRO A 92 -8.39 9.67 -10.88
C PRO A 92 -7.02 9.69 -10.20
N GLU A 93 -6.80 10.63 -9.28
CA GLU A 93 -5.55 10.79 -8.53
C GLU A 93 -5.31 9.61 -7.58
N LEU A 94 -6.33 9.19 -6.82
CA LEU A 94 -6.24 8.04 -5.94
C LEU A 94 -5.99 6.74 -6.72
N ALA A 95 -6.69 6.56 -7.84
CA ALA A 95 -6.48 5.41 -8.72
C ALA A 95 -5.05 5.38 -9.28
N LYS A 96 -4.58 6.50 -9.82
CA LYS A 96 -3.22 6.64 -10.35
C LYS A 96 -2.18 6.27 -9.31
N TYR A 97 -2.33 6.78 -8.09
CA TYR A 97 -1.39 6.54 -7.01
C TYR A 97 -1.39 5.07 -6.56
N THR A 98 -2.57 4.47 -6.45
CA THR A 98 -2.72 3.03 -6.15
C THR A 98 -2.01 2.15 -7.18
N TYR A 99 -2.18 2.44 -8.48
CA TYR A 99 -1.50 1.71 -9.54
C TYR A 99 0.02 1.94 -9.56
N GLU A 100 0.51 3.12 -9.19
CA GLU A 100 1.94 3.38 -9.07
C GLU A 100 2.58 2.53 -7.96
N ILE A 101 1.97 2.50 -6.76
CA ILE A 101 2.41 1.66 -5.66
C ILE A 101 2.42 0.19 -6.07
N LEU A 102 1.35 -0.28 -6.71
CA LEU A 102 1.24 -1.64 -7.22
C LEU A 102 2.39 -1.95 -8.19
N GLY A 103 2.58 -1.14 -9.23
CA GLY A 103 3.60 -1.38 -10.26
C GLY A 103 5.02 -1.43 -9.71
N ARG A 104 5.34 -0.55 -8.76
CA ARG A 104 6.68 -0.51 -8.13
C ARG A 104 6.89 -1.65 -7.12
N THR A 105 5.85 -2.03 -6.38
CA THR A 105 5.89 -3.21 -5.50
C THR A 105 6.13 -4.48 -6.32
N LEU A 106 5.40 -4.67 -7.41
CA LEU A 106 5.60 -5.81 -8.34
C LEU A 106 7.00 -5.80 -8.96
N SER A 107 7.53 -4.64 -9.30
CA SER A 107 8.89 -4.50 -9.85
C SER A 107 9.96 -4.93 -8.85
N LYS A 108 9.77 -4.64 -7.55
CA LYS A 108 10.65 -5.14 -6.49
C LYS A 108 10.55 -6.66 -6.35
N PHE A 109 9.35 -7.22 -6.34
CA PHE A 109 9.18 -8.68 -6.27
C PHE A 109 9.92 -9.40 -7.42
N LYS A 110 9.96 -8.82 -8.62
CA LYS A 110 10.70 -9.37 -9.76
C LYS A 110 12.23 -9.28 -9.64
N ARG A 111 12.76 -8.26 -8.96
CA ARG A 111 14.21 -8.10 -8.75
C ARG A 111 14.80 -9.08 -7.71
N HIS A 112 13.94 -9.77 -6.98
CA HIS A 112 14.33 -10.73 -5.95
C HIS A 112 14.22 -12.20 -6.40
N LYS A 113 13.88 -12.44 -7.68
CA LYS A 113 14.05 -13.72 -8.39
C LYS A 113 15.46 -13.81 -8.98
#